data_AF-A0A914L8K1-F1
#
_entry.id   AF-A0A914L8K1-F1
#
_cell.length_a   1.000
_cell.length_b   1.000
_cell.length_c   1.000
_cell.angle_alpha   90.00
_cell.angle_beta   90.00
_cell.angle_gamma   90.00
#
_symmetry.space_group_name_H-M   'P 1'
#
loop_
_entity.id
_entity.type
_entity.pdbx_description
1 polymer ?
#
loop_
_entity_poly.entity_id
_entity_poly.type
_entity_poly.pdbx_seq_one_letter_code
_entity_poly.pdbx_strand_id
1 'polypeptide(L)'
;MLSNKNCEKYTHNGYCYVKDRDSADGQLIFWRCDERSNGCKGRIWTTSCQNREFVRLITDHSCSTTGDAAKVSVQQILTSVRQRAATTLENPAQIRSNVVQGASTAVFRPASKQISHA
;
A
#
# COMPACT_ATOMS: atom_id res chain seq x y z
N MET A 1 -15.44 -22.28 29.06
CA MET A 1 -14.59 -21.31 29.78
C MET A 1 -13.39 -20.93 28.91
N LEU A 2 -13.33 -19.65 28.54
CA LEU A 2 -12.23 -18.81 28.05
C LEU A 2 -11.06 -19.49 27.29
N SER A 3 -11.11 -19.48 25.95
CA SER A 3 -9.87 -19.53 25.17
C SER A 3 -9.28 -18.12 25.08
N ASN A 4 -8.68 -17.67 26.17
CA ASN A 4 -7.86 -16.45 26.23
C ASN A 4 -6.49 -16.72 25.59
N LYS A 5 -6.46 -17.15 24.33
CA LYS A 5 -5.20 -17.17 23.59
C LYS A 5 -5.04 -15.79 22.99
N ASN A 6 -4.22 -14.98 23.66
CA ASN A 6 -3.65 -13.75 23.13
C ASN A 6 -2.81 -14.10 21.89
N CYS A 7 -3.48 -14.47 20.80
CA CYS A 7 -2.87 -14.83 19.54
C CYS A 7 -2.32 -13.54 18.95
N GLU A 8 -1.00 -13.47 18.83
CA GLU A 8 -0.33 -12.37 18.18
C GLU A 8 -1.00 -12.09 16.83
N LYS A 9 -1.38 -10.83 16.61
CA LYS A 9 -2.07 -10.38 15.42
C LYS A 9 -1.16 -9.51 14.56
N TYR A 10 -1.35 -9.60 13.27
CA TYR A 10 -0.67 -8.78 12.28
C TYR A 10 -1.67 -8.30 11.24
N THR A 11 -1.56 -7.05 10.82
CA THR A 11 -2.46 -6.45 9.83
C THR A 11 -1.66 -6.01 8.62
N HIS A 12 -2.08 -6.45 7.44
CA HIS A 12 -1.42 -6.08 6.18
C HIS A 12 -2.43 -6.03 5.04
N ASN A 13 -2.39 -4.94 4.27
CA ASN A 13 -3.28 -4.68 3.13
C ASN A 13 -4.78 -4.87 3.43
N GLY A 14 -5.21 -4.47 4.62
CA GLY A 14 -6.62 -4.56 5.05
C GLY A 14 -7.06 -5.94 5.54
N TYR A 15 -6.18 -6.93 5.56
CA TYR A 15 -6.45 -8.24 6.14
C TYR A 15 -5.82 -8.35 7.53
N CYS A 16 -6.53 -9.03 8.43
CA CYS A 16 -6.03 -9.43 9.74
C CYS A 16 -5.52 -10.87 9.68
N TYR A 17 -4.39 -11.10 10.33
CA TYR A 17 -3.76 -12.40 10.43
C TYR A 17 -3.45 -12.73 11.88
N VAL A 18 -3.47 -14.03 12.19
CA VAL A 18 -3.01 -14.59 13.46
C VAL A 18 -1.75 -15.41 13.24
N LYS A 19 -0.83 -15.36 14.20
CA LYS A 19 0.39 -16.15 14.16
C LYS A 19 0.06 -17.65 14.10
N ASP A 20 0.64 -18.36 13.14
CA ASP A 20 0.53 -19.82 12.98
C ASP A 20 1.74 -20.49 13.65
N ARG A 21 2.95 -20.14 13.22
CA ARG A 21 4.23 -20.62 13.80
C ARG A 21 5.42 -19.81 13.30
N ASP A 22 6.56 -19.94 13.97
CA ASP A 22 7.85 -19.44 13.48
C ASP A 22 8.48 -20.46 12.49
N SER A 23 9.42 -19.99 11.65
CA SER A 23 10.23 -20.88 10.81
C SER A 23 11.26 -21.66 11.64
N ALA A 24 11.79 -22.74 11.07
CA ALA A 24 12.75 -23.60 11.77
C ALA A 24 14.06 -22.88 12.13
N ASP A 25 14.48 -21.92 11.31
CA ASP A 25 15.64 -21.05 11.53
C ASP A 25 15.33 -19.80 12.38
N GLY A 26 14.06 -19.64 12.80
CA GLY A 26 13.58 -18.53 13.60
C GLY A 26 13.62 -17.17 12.89
N GLN A 27 13.87 -17.11 11.58
CA GLN A 27 13.98 -15.84 10.83
C GLN A 27 12.63 -15.30 10.35
N LEU A 28 11.63 -16.18 10.23
CA LEU A 28 10.32 -15.84 9.69
C LEU A 28 9.21 -16.21 10.66
N ILE A 29 8.10 -15.48 10.55
CA ILE A 29 6.82 -15.88 11.15
C ILE A 29 5.83 -16.17 10.05
N PHE A 30 5.15 -17.30 10.18
CA PHE A 30 4.08 -17.72 9.30
C PHE A 30 2.76 -17.33 9.90
N TRP A 31 1.95 -16.64 9.10
CA TRP A 31 0.66 -16.12 9.50
C TRP A 31 -0.43 -16.73 8.65
N ARG A 32 -1.60 -16.83 9.25
CA ARG A 32 -2.84 -17.25 8.57
C ARG A 32 -3.90 -16.19 8.77
N CYS A 33 -4.79 -16.04 7.79
CA CYS A 33 -5.92 -15.13 7.88
C CYS A 33 -6.77 -15.43 9.13
N ASP A 34 -7.26 -14.38 9.79
CA ASP A 34 -8.17 -14.48 10.93
C ASP A 34 -9.52 -15.09 10.52
N GLU A 35 -9.93 -14.88 9.27
CA GLU A 35 -11.14 -15.44 8.64
C GLU A 35 -10.99 -16.93 8.24
N ARG A 36 -10.00 -17.65 8.80
CA ARG A 36 -9.77 -19.06 8.49
C ARG A 36 -10.95 -19.96 8.90
N SER A 37 -11.66 -19.61 9.96
CA SER A 37 -12.90 -20.27 10.37
C SER A 37 -14.00 -20.14 9.30
N ASN A 38 -13.98 -19.04 8.55
CA ASN A 38 -14.94 -18.74 7.49
C ASN A 38 -14.45 -19.25 6.12
N GLY A 39 -13.46 -20.14 6.11
CA GLY A 39 -12.95 -20.82 4.92
C GLY A 39 -11.80 -20.11 4.22
N CYS A 40 -11.35 -18.94 4.68
CA CYS A 40 -10.23 -18.25 4.04
C CYS A 40 -8.91 -19.02 4.20
N LYS A 41 -8.15 -19.14 3.11
CA LYS A 41 -6.83 -19.82 3.10
C LYS A 41 -5.65 -18.85 3.05
N GLY A 42 -5.90 -17.54 3.18
CA GLY A 42 -4.88 -16.51 3.09
C GLY A 42 -3.71 -16.75 4.05
N ARG A 43 -2.49 -16.72 3.54
CA ARG A 43 -1.25 -16.94 4.31
C ARG A 43 -0.17 -15.96 3.87
N ILE A 44 0.55 -15.41 4.83
CA ILE A 44 1.69 -14.51 4.57
C ILE A 44 2.86 -14.89 5.47
N TRP A 45 4.06 -14.44 5.09
CA TRP A 45 5.25 -14.52 5.93
C TRP A 45 5.75 -13.12 6.26
N THR A 46 6.27 -12.95 7.48
CA THR A 46 7.01 -11.75 7.90
C THR A 46 8.39 -12.13 8.45
N THR A 47 9.28 -11.17 8.59
CA THR A 47 10.48 -11.33 9.44
C THR A 47 10.09 -11.52 10.91
N SER A 48 10.96 -12.14 11.70
CA SER A 48 10.77 -12.37 13.14
C SER A 48 11.38 -11.27 14.03
N CYS A 49 12.17 -10.36 13.46
CA CYS A 49 12.80 -9.27 14.20
C CYS A 49 11.79 -8.25 14.76
N GLN A 50 12.22 -7.40 15.70
CA GLN A 50 11.37 -6.40 16.33
C GLN A 50 10.66 -5.48 15.33
N ASN A 51 11.38 -5.06 14.27
CA ASN A 51 10.79 -4.31 13.16
C ASN A 51 10.18 -5.28 12.14
N ARG A 52 9.11 -5.98 12.55
CA ARG A 52 8.44 -7.01 11.75
C ARG A 52 8.08 -6.49 10.36
N GLU A 53 8.69 -7.06 9.32
CA GLU A 53 8.54 -6.67 7.92
C GLU A 53 7.81 -7.75 7.11
N PHE A 54 6.93 -7.31 6.19
CA PHE A 54 6.26 -8.22 5.26
C PHE A 54 7.26 -8.78 4.26
N VAL A 55 7.29 -10.12 4.14
CA VAL A 55 8.18 -10.81 3.19
C VAL A 55 7.41 -11.17 1.92
N ARG A 56 6.31 -11.91 2.05
CA ARG A 56 5.49 -12.33 0.90
C ARG A 56 4.11 -12.86 1.27
N LEU A 57 3.22 -12.83 0.28
CA LEU A 57 1.97 -13.57 0.24
C LEU A 57 2.22 -14.99 -0.27
N ILE A 58 1.69 -15.99 0.44
CA ILE A 58 1.88 -17.42 0.14
C ILE A 58 0.64 -18.01 -0.49
N THR A 59 -0.53 -17.59 -0.02
CA THR A 59 -1.82 -18.04 -0.52
C THR A 59 -2.74 -16.85 -0.50
N ASP A 60 -3.45 -16.65 -1.61
CA ASP A 60 -4.41 -15.57 -1.75
C ASP A 60 -5.60 -15.75 -0.80
N HIS A 61 -6.27 -14.64 -0.53
CA HIS A 61 -7.48 -14.63 0.27
C HIS A 61 -8.68 -15.01 -0.58
N SER A 62 -9.56 -15.81 -0.01
CA SER A 62 -10.90 -16.05 -0.55
C SER A 62 -11.98 -15.31 0.24
N CYS A 63 -11.63 -14.67 1.37
CA CYS A 63 -12.55 -13.77 2.06
C CYS A 63 -12.54 -12.39 1.39
N SER A 64 -13.69 -11.72 1.41
CA SER A 64 -13.76 -10.30 1.10
C SER A 64 -13.08 -9.52 2.21
N THR A 65 -12.07 -8.72 1.88
CA THR A 65 -11.56 -7.70 2.80
C THR A 65 -12.71 -6.79 3.22
N THR A 66 -12.89 -6.55 4.51
CA THR A 66 -13.48 -5.30 5.02
C THR A 66 -12.49 -4.13 4.84
N GLY A 67 -11.93 -4.03 3.63
CA GLY A 67 -10.81 -3.20 3.24
C GLY A 67 -10.89 -3.00 1.73
N ASP A 68 -11.85 -2.14 1.35
CA ASP A 68 -12.06 -1.50 0.05
C ASP A 68 -10.97 -1.75 -0.99
N ALA A 69 -11.36 -2.34 -2.13
CA ALA A 69 -10.48 -2.59 -3.28
C ALA A 69 -9.67 -1.34 -3.69
N ALA A 70 -10.25 -0.15 -3.52
CA ALA A 70 -9.56 1.12 -3.76
C ALA A 70 -8.35 1.31 -2.84
N LYS A 71 -8.41 0.88 -1.58
CA LYS A 71 -7.29 0.98 -0.62
C LYS A 71 -6.17 0.01 -0.95
N VAL A 72 -6.49 -1.19 -1.45
CA VAL A 72 -5.47 -2.16 -1.92
C VAL A 72 -4.75 -1.61 -3.15
N SER A 73 -5.48 -1.05 -4.12
CA SER A 73 -4.87 -0.40 -5.30
C SER A 73 -4.01 0.81 -4.91
N VAL A 74 -4.46 1.64 -3.98
CA VAL A 74 -3.67 2.79 -3.48
C VAL A 74 -2.38 2.32 -2.78
N GLN A 75 -2.41 1.23 -2.01
CA GLN A 75 -1.21 0.68 -1.37
C GLN A 75 -0.23 0.06 -2.37
N GLN A 76 -0.72 -0.60 -3.43
CA GLN A 76 0.13 -1.10 -4.52
C GLN A 76 0.81 0.05 -5.27
N ILE A 77 0.08 1.14 -5.53
CA ILE A 77 0.63 2.36 -6.13
C ILE A 77 1.67 2.99 -5.19
N LEU A 78 1.36 3.16 -3.90
CA LEU A 78 2.29 3.74 -2.92
C LEU A 78 3.55 2.89 -2.72
N THR A 79 3.42 1.57 -2.74
CA THR A 79 4.57 0.65 -2.63
C THR A 79 5.46 0.78 -3.86
N SER A 80 4.88 0.85 -5.06
CA SER A 80 5.61 1.09 -6.30
C SER A 80 6.30 2.47 -6.31
N VAL A 81 5.64 3.51 -5.77
CA VAL A 81 6.19 4.86 -5.64
C VAL A 81 7.34 4.89 -4.62
N ARG A 82 7.21 4.20 -3.48
CA ARG A 82 8.27 4.09 -2.46
C ARG A 82 9.47 3.30 -2.96
N GLN A 83 9.25 2.22 -3.71
CA GLN A 83 10.31 1.44 -4.37
C GLN A 83 11.05 2.28 -5.42
N ARG A 84 10.34 3.15 -6.15
CA ARG A 84 10.96 4.11 -7.07
C ARG A 84 11.71 5.23 -6.34
N ALA A 85 11.17 5.74 -5.24
CA ALA A 85 11.81 6.80 -4.45
C ALA A 85 13.07 6.31 -3.72
N ALA A 86 13.11 5.04 -3.28
CA ALA A 86 14.28 4.45 -2.63
C ALA A 86 15.46 4.20 -3.59
N THR A 87 15.24 4.28 -4.91
CA THR A 87 16.30 4.13 -5.94
C THR A 87 16.74 5.46 -6.57
N THR A 88 16.07 6.57 -6.24
CA THR A 88 16.45 7.90 -6.74
C THR A 88 17.10 8.73 -5.65
N LEU A 89 18.44 8.78 -5.67
CA LEU A 89 19.28 9.81 -5.06
C LEU A 89 19.11 11.17 -5.78
N GLU A 90 17.88 11.57 -6.07
CA GLU A 90 17.63 12.81 -6.80
C GLU A 90 17.03 13.88 -5.88
N ASN A 91 17.74 15.00 -5.83
CA ASN A 91 17.44 16.16 -5.00
C ASN A 91 16.02 16.68 -5.34
N PRO A 92 15.11 16.81 -4.36
CA PRO A 92 13.75 17.32 -4.57
C PRO A 92 13.67 18.68 -5.29
N ALA A 93 14.76 19.46 -5.31
CA ALA A 93 14.85 20.70 -6.08
C ALA A 93 14.85 20.50 -7.60
N GLN A 94 15.40 19.40 -8.13
CA GLN A 94 15.48 19.15 -9.58
C GLN A 94 14.13 18.74 -10.19
N ILE A 95 13.28 18.04 -9.43
CA ILE A 95 11.94 17.64 -9.88
C ILE A 95 11.04 18.86 -10.15
N ARG A 96 11.19 19.94 -9.36
CA ARG A 96 10.39 21.17 -9.53
C ARG A 96 10.71 21.93 -10.82
N SER A 97 11.95 21.88 -11.30
CA SER A 97 12.36 22.63 -12.50
C SER A 97 11.72 22.07 -13.77
N ASN A 98 11.56 20.74 -13.86
CA ASN A 98 11.04 20.09 -15.07
C ASN A 98 9.51 20.26 -15.24
N VAL A 99 8.77 20.47 -14.16
CA VAL A 99 7.31 20.67 -14.23
C VAL A 99 6.96 22.10 -14.68
N VAL A 100 7.83 23.08 -14.43
CA VAL A 100 7.57 24.49 -14.76
C VAL A 100 7.93 24.84 -16.21
N GLN A 101 8.83 24.11 -16.87
CA GLN A 101 9.23 24.43 -18.25
C GLN A 101 8.34 23.80 -19.34
N GLY A 102 7.43 22.88 -18.99
CA GLY A 102 6.47 22.28 -19.93
C GLY A 102 5.14 23.03 -20.09
N ALA A 103 4.87 24.02 -19.24
CA ALA A 103 3.64 24.82 -19.29
C ALA A 103 3.88 26.19 -19.96
N SER A 104 4.38 26.18 -21.20
CA SER A 104 4.33 27.37 -22.05
C SER A 104 3.08 27.36 -22.91
N THR A 105 2.26 28.39 -22.69
CA THR A 105 1.28 29.02 -23.59
C THR A 105 0.10 28.19 -24.10
N ALA A 106 -0.93 28.04 -23.26
CA ALA A 106 -2.31 28.14 -23.73
C ALA A 106 -3.19 28.68 -22.59
N VAL A 107 -4.15 29.54 -22.94
CA VAL A 107 -5.18 30.14 -22.07
C VAL A 107 -4.79 31.43 -21.34
N PHE A 108 -4.46 32.47 -22.12
CA PHE A 108 -5.02 33.80 -21.86
C PHE A 108 -5.74 34.27 -23.12
N ARG A 109 -7.06 34.10 -23.16
CA ARG A 109 -7.93 34.82 -24.11
C ARG A 109 -8.78 35.80 -23.31
N PRO A 110 -8.44 37.10 -23.24
CA PRO A 110 -9.37 38.10 -22.75
C PRO A 110 -10.51 38.28 -23.77
N ALA A 111 -11.76 38.25 -23.29
CA ALA A 111 -12.93 38.54 -24.10
C ALA A 111 -13.00 40.05 -24.38
N SER A 112 -12.82 40.44 -25.63
CA SER A 112 -13.04 41.81 -26.12
C SER A 112 -14.53 42.05 -26.32
N LYS A 113 -15.13 43.01 -25.59
CA LYS A 113 -16.40 43.63 -26.02
C LYS A 113 -16.07 44.86 -26.86
N GLN A 114 -16.51 44.80 -28.11
CA GLN A 114 -16.37 45.84 -29.12
C GLN A 114 -17.38 46.97 -28.81
N ILE A 115 -16.88 48.19 -28.73
CA ILE A 115 -17.68 49.43 -28.72
C ILE A 115 -17.89 49.79 -30.19
N SER A 116 -19.13 50.03 -30.62
CA SER A 116 -19.46 50.58 -31.94
C SER A 116 -20.07 51.97 -31.78
N HIS A 117 -19.41 52.97 -32.37
CA HIS A 117 -19.92 54.31 -32.64
C HIS A 117 -20.88 54.29 -33.83
N ALA A 118 -22.00 55.01 -33.71
CA ALA A 118 -22.57 55.89 -34.73
C ALA A 118 -23.55 56.85 -34.04
#